data_AF-A0A1C3XV22-F1
#
_entry.id   AF-A0A1C3XV22-F1
#
_cell.length_a   1.000
_cell.length_b   1.000
_cell.length_c   1.000
_cell.angle_alpha   90.00
_cell.angle_beta   90.00
_cell.angle_gamma   90.00
#
_symmetry.space_group_name_H-M   'P 1'
#
loop_
_entity.id
_entity.type
_entity.pdbx_description
1 polymer ?
#
loop_
_entity_poly.entity_id
_entity_poly.type
_entity_poly.pdbx_seq_one_letter_code
_entity_poly.pdbx_strand_id
1 'polypeptide(L)'
;MKPICKALRFFSLMFAGLFGAILTTLPIVAWAQAVDFGLNSPGLRLNAPEVGAFGMQIKKQLEGVRQRSQARVAIAPVMDVRKSIFVTDENIMKKLTFAEVMDQLAKQGGDPKTGKLALFQQWWDSQAVAPGKTTGPHCETSLNGFPFICPRLEANEANSDPFTDPNGEQGYSAIAYSNRPDLADPANPVDCGEARVVFARNSGKNSATNRNLIIFEARLPNPKPNLGMDGCFDIQQFWLELSNVNQDERGNRLKDFFLNGITSKGIAPVIHVDHYAAGTGQIRTNQFMNPNGGPFIWTLREFKLQRLQPGLRVVPVTVKTNPDTSLFSGNAPIDLQAAFLARLSDQFDNLRGNGTESSAAAFGLRLSESSDDRFNPFESNEGQELLGSVTKAFSTSSLVGTFIGAKLNELKRPGAPGTALTVPDIVQRIQTQTCAGCHHFSNGQPLGGGAGNWPNSLGPPNLAFVHQSEMIADMDSSPEVNGGKRFGISETLKSNGFLPLRCVAMSRILNVDEASCGFKG
;
A
#
# COMPACT_ATOMS: atom_id res chain seq x y z
N MET A 1 -6.49 19.81 -56.51
CA MET A 1 -5.94 20.89 -57.35
C MET A 1 -5.74 22.12 -56.47
N LYS A 2 -4.48 22.54 -56.29
CA LYS A 2 -4.04 23.90 -55.88
C LYS A 2 -4.50 24.92 -56.95
N PRO A 3 -4.55 26.27 -56.74
CA PRO A 3 -3.38 27.07 -56.28
C PRO A 3 -3.67 28.38 -55.47
N ILE A 4 -2.76 28.86 -54.59
CA ILE A 4 -1.78 29.99 -54.72
C ILE A 4 -2.42 31.40 -54.49
N CYS A 5 -1.88 32.43 -53.82
CA CYS A 5 -0.70 32.74 -53.00
C CYS A 5 -0.86 34.15 -52.35
N LYS A 6 -0.12 34.36 -51.24
CA LYS A 6 0.68 35.53 -50.73
C LYS A 6 0.35 37.01 -51.06
N ALA A 7 0.51 37.87 -50.03
CA ALA A 7 1.49 39.00 -49.95
C ALA A 7 1.49 39.66 -48.54
N LEU A 8 2.60 39.67 -47.76
CA LEU A 8 3.63 40.73 -47.53
C LEU A 8 3.12 42.05 -46.90
N ARG A 9 3.41 42.40 -45.62
CA ARG A 9 4.63 42.99 -44.96
C ARG A 9 5.13 44.33 -45.53
N PHE A 10 5.18 45.38 -44.69
CA PHE A 10 6.33 46.26 -44.31
C PHE A 10 5.88 47.67 -43.84
N PHE A 11 6.30 48.15 -42.66
CA PHE A 11 7.23 49.31 -42.46
C PHE A 11 7.46 49.68 -40.98
N SER A 12 8.63 50.26 -40.72
CA SER A 12 9.25 50.65 -39.43
C SER A 12 9.32 52.18 -39.23
N LEU A 13 9.93 52.59 -38.09
CA LEU A 13 10.51 53.90 -37.68
C LEU A 13 9.58 54.80 -36.82
N MET A 14 10.02 55.61 -35.85
CA MET A 14 11.20 55.79 -34.97
C MET A 14 10.91 57.03 -34.06
N PHE A 15 11.41 57.05 -32.80
CA PHE A 15 11.77 58.22 -31.93
C PHE A 15 10.71 59.33 -31.62
N ALA A 16 10.65 60.05 -30.49
CA ALA A 16 11.37 60.20 -29.22
C ALA A 16 10.46 61.02 -28.26
N GLY A 17 10.69 60.99 -26.94
CA GLY A 17 10.20 62.06 -26.05
C GLY A 17 10.03 61.68 -24.57
N LEU A 18 10.97 62.12 -23.73
CA LEU A 18 10.89 62.15 -22.26
C LEU A 18 9.76 63.08 -21.78
N PHE A 19 8.96 62.66 -20.80
CA PHE A 19 8.55 63.47 -19.64
C PHE A 19 7.90 62.56 -18.59
N GLY A 20 8.33 62.69 -17.33
CA GLY A 20 7.81 61.89 -16.21
C GLY A 20 6.53 62.48 -15.61
N ALA A 21 5.64 61.60 -15.17
CA ALA A 21 4.79 61.77 -13.99
C ALA A 21 4.11 60.43 -13.65
N ILE A 22 4.02 60.19 -12.36
CA ILE A 22 3.50 59.03 -11.65
C ILE A 22 1.97 58.94 -11.84
N LEU A 23 1.45 57.81 -12.32
CA LEU A 23 0.32 57.06 -11.71
C LEU A 23 -0.06 55.83 -12.58
N THR A 24 -0.14 54.68 -11.91
CA THR A 24 -1.06 53.55 -12.15
C THR A 24 -1.19 52.95 -13.55
N THR A 25 -0.57 51.78 -13.74
CA THR A 25 -1.14 50.49 -14.21
C THR A 25 -0.04 49.67 -14.88
N LEU A 26 0.40 48.59 -14.23
CA LEU A 26 1.21 47.54 -14.87
C LEU A 26 0.41 46.24 -14.91
N PRO A 27 0.55 45.47 -16.00
CA PRO A 27 -0.22 44.26 -16.25
C PRO A 27 0.32 43.09 -15.44
N ILE A 28 -0.62 42.22 -15.08
CA ILE A 28 -0.42 40.92 -14.46
C ILE A 28 0.47 40.07 -15.37
N VAL A 29 1.75 39.94 -15.03
CA VAL A 29 2.60 38.84 -15.48
C VAL A 29 2.48 37.77 -14.41
N ALA A 30 1.66 36.76 -14.68
CA ALA A 30 1.53 35.58 -13.84
C ALA A 30 2.84 34.78 -13.92
N TRP A 31 3.69 34.96 -12.92
CA TRP A 31 4.75 34.02 -12.59
C TRP A 31 4.07 32.79 -11.95
N ALA A 32 3.91 31.73 -12.73
CA ALA A 32 3.69 30.40 -12.17
C ALA A 32 5.02 29.92 -11.56
N GLN A 33 5.28 30.31 -10.31
CA GLN A 33 6.27 29.61 -9.49
C GLN A 33 5.63 28.30 -9.03
N ALA A 34 6.02 27.21 -9.70
CA ALA A 34 5.89 25.88 -9.12
C ALA A 34 6.67 25.87 -7.81
N VAL A 35 5.95 25.79 -6.69
CA VAL A 35 6.56 25.55 -5.38
C VAL A 35 6.94 24.08 -5.35
N ASP A 36 8.19 23.81 -5.70
CA ASP A 36 8.84 22.53 -5.54
C ASP A 36 9.03 22.29 -4.03
N PHE A 37 8.19 21.43 -3.44
CA PHE A 37 8.34 21.00 -2.04
C PHE A 37 9.51 20.02 -1.94
N GLY A 38 10.73 20.54 -2.03
CA GLY A 38 11.96 19.81 -1.79
C GLY A 38 12.13 19.48 -0.31
N LEU A 39 11.73 18.28 0.10
CA LEU A 39 12.16 17.66 1.36
C LEU A 39 13.36 16.73 1.09
N ASN A 40 14.53 17.33 0.87
CA ASN A 40 15.80 16.60 0.81
C ASN A 40 16.44 16.58 2.21
N SER A 41 16.15 15.53 2.99
CA SER A 41 16.99 15.12 4.11
C SER A 41 17.87 13.96 3.66
N PRO A 42 19.21 14.10 3.62
CA PRO A 42 20.09 13.01 3.24
C PRO A 42 20.22 12.02 4.40
N GLY A 43 19.79 10.76 4.22
CA GLY A 43 20.26 9.68 5.10
C GLY A 43 19.31 8.55 5.49
N LEU A 44 18.06 8.50 5.07
CA LEU A 44 17.14 7.39 5.43
C LEU A 44 16.54 6.77 4.17
N ARG A 45 17.09 5.62 3.77
CA ARG A 45 16.58 4.77 2.69
C ARG A 45 15.57 3.80 3.31
N LEU A 46 14.28 4.06 3.11
CA LEU A 46 13.20 3.16 3.54
C LEU A 46 12.47 2.62 2.31
N ASN A 47 12.15 1.33 2.31
CA ASN A 47 11.49 0.66 1.20
C ASN A 47 9.98 0.92 1.22
N ALA A 48 9.36 0.90 0.04
CA ALA A 48 7.91 0.98 -0.08
C ALA A 48 7.25 -0.20 0.67
N PRO A 49 6.14 0.06 1.36
CA PRO A 49 5.55 -0.87 2.32
C PRO A 49 4.71 -1.97 1.66
N GLU A 50 4.57 -1.98 0.34
CA GLU A 50 3.78 -3.01 -0.36
C GLU A 50 4.61 -4.18 -0.89
N VAL A 51 5.96 -4.15 -0.80
CA VAL A 51 6.77 -5.13 -1.53
C VAL A 51 7.83 -5.83 -0.70
N GLY A 52 7.63 -7.14 -0.60
CA GLY A 52 8.66 -8.14 -0.41
C GLY A 52 8.38 -9.35 -1.31
N ALA A 53 8.79 -9.31 -2.58
CA ALA A 53 8.96 -10.54 -3.36
C ALA A 53 10.16 -11.29 -2.78
N PHE A 54 9.89 -12.42 -2.13
CA PHE A 54 10.84 -13.17 -1.32
C PHE A 54 11.66 -14.20 -2.11
N GLY A 55 11.41 -14.37 -3.41
CA GLY A 55 11.86 -15.56 -4.15
C GLY A 55 13.36 -15.77 -4.29
N MET A 56 14.19 -14.71 -4.40
CA MET A 56 15.61 -14.90 -4.75
C MET A 56 16.64 -14.28 -3.81
N GLN A 57 16.37 -13.15 -3.15
CA GLN A 57 17.41 -12.52 -2.30
C GLN A 57 17.73 -13.34 -1.04
N ILE A 58 16.75 -14.08 -0.50
CA ILE A 58 16.93 -14.78 0.78
C ILE A 58 17.73 -16.07 0.62
N LYS A 59 17.54 -16.86 -0.44
CA LYS A 59 18.31 -18.10 -0.62
C LYS A 59 19.82 -17.83 -0.77
N LYS A 60 20.21 -16.73 -1.42
CA LYS A 60 21.61 -16.46 -1.74
C LYS A 60 22.36 -15.64 -0.68
N GLN A 61 21.66 -14.84 0.14
CA GLN A 61 22.31 -13.92 1.09
C GLN A 61 22.33 -14.43 2.56
N LEU A 62 21.58 -15.48 2.89
CA LEU A 62 21.48 -15.97 4.28
C LEU A 62 22.16 -17.33 4.54
N GLU A 63 22.80 -17.95 3.54
CA GLU A 63 23.75 -19.05 3.79
C GLU A 63 24.90 -18.62 4.72
N GLY A 64 25.19 -17.31 4.80
CA GLY A 64 26.14 -16.73 5.76
C GLY A 64 25.64 -16.60 7.21
N VAL A 65 24.33 -16.65 7.47
CA VAL A 65 23.76 -16.51 8.83
C VAL A 65 23.68 -17.85 9.56
N ARG A 66 23.69 -18.96 8.82
CA ARG A 66 23.62 -20.33 9.38
C ARG A 66 24.80 -20.71 10.31
N GLN A 67 25.86 -19.91 10.36
CA GLN A 67 27.05 -20.20 11.17
C GLN A 67 27.07 -19.59 12.58
N ARG A 68 26.06 -18.83 13.03
CA ARG A 68 26.06 -18.25 14.38
C ARG A 68 24.70 -18.30 15.09
N SER A 69 24.33 -19.48 15.61
CA SER A 69 23.75 -19.63 16.97
C SER A 69 23.26 -21.07 17.19
N GLN A 70 24.14 -21.94 17.66
CA GLN A 70 23.72 -23.13 18.40
C GLN A 70 23.55 -22.72 19.87
N ALA A 71 22.33 -22.34 20.26
CA ALA A 71 21.78 -22.49 21.60
C ALA A 71 20.45 -21.72 21.70
N ARG A 72 19.34 -22.39 21.38
CA ARG A 72 17.99 -22.24 21.95
C ARG A 72 17.04 -23.16 21.19
N VAL A 73 17.12 -24.46 21.46
CA VAL A 73 16.03 -25.38 21.15
C VAL A 73 15.20 -25.52 22.43
N ALA A 74 14.46 -24.46 22.76
CA ALA A 74 13.20 -24.67 23.45
C ALA A 74 12.23 -25.15 22.37
N ILE A 75 11.31 -26.07 22.70
CA ILE A 75 10.22 -26.47 21.80
C ILE A 75 9.53 -25.17 21.37
N ALA A 76 9.77 -24.74 20.13
CA ALA A 76 9.15 -23.53 19.63
C ALA A 76 7.64 -23.77 19.68
N PRO A 77 6.86 -22.87 20.30
CA PRO A 77 5.41 -23.03 20.30
C PRO A 77 4.93 -23.10 18.85
N VAL A 78 3.98 -23.98 18.58
CA VAL A 78 3.37 -24.10 17.24
C VAL A 78 2.80 -22.74 16.86
N MET A 79 3.29 -22.17 15.75
CA MET A 79 2.82 -20.87 15.27
C MET A 79 1.48 -21.07 14.56
N ASP A 80 0.43 -20.44 15.08
CA ASP A 80 -0.86 -20.34 14.40
C ASP A 80 -0.94 -19.01 13.66
N VAL A 81 -0.87 -19.08 12.32
CA VAL A 81 -0.84 -17.88 11.47
C VAL A 81 -2.10 -17.03 11.61
N ARG A 82 -3.25 -17.61 11.97
CA ARG A 82 -4.51 -16.86 12.20
C ARG A 82 -4.57 -16.19 13.57
N LYS A 83 -3.61 -16.49 14.46
CA LYS A 83 -3.48 -15.88 15.80
C LYS A 83 -2.26 -14.96 15.94
N SER A 84 -1.22 -15.20 15.14
CA SER A 84 0.07 -14.52 15.27
C SER A 84 0.47 -13.67 14.05
N ILE A 85 -0.16 -13.86 12.90
CA ILE A 85 0.20 -13.12 11.67
C ILE A 85 -0.97 -12.34 11.09
N PHE A 86 -2.17 -12.91 11.11
CA PHE A 86 -3.36 -12.28 10.54
C PHE A 86 -4.60 -12.64 11.37
N VAL A 87 -4.88 -11.80 12.35
CA VAL A 87 -5.91 -12.02 13.37
C VAL A 87 -7.20 -11.34 12.93
N THR A 88 -8.28 -12.12 12.84
CA THR A 88 -9.59 -11.64 12.34
C THR A 88 -10.77 -12.00 13.24
N ASP A 89 -10.54 -12.54 14.45
CA ASP A 89 -11.62 -12.89 15.38
C ASP A 89 -12.44 -11.68 15.81
N GLU A 90 -13.77 -11.78 15.66
CA GLU A 90 -14.69 -10.65 15.88
C GLU A 90 -14.59 -10.08 17.30
N ASN A 91 -14.49 -10.95 18.30
CA ASN A 91 -14.39 -10.55 19.70
C ASN A 91 -13.06 -9.84 20.03
N ILE A 92 -11.98 -10.20 19.34
CA ILE A 92 -10.69 -9.51 19.45
C ILE A 92 -10.82 -8.13 18.80
N MET A 93 -11.44 -8.04 17.63
CA MET A 93 -11.60 -6.78 16.92
C MET A 93 -12.38 -5.74 17.71
N LYS A 94 -13.36 -6.15 18.52
CA LYS A 94 -14.15 -5.25 19.38
C LYS A 94 -13.33 -4.55 20.48
N LYS A 95 -12.09 -4.99 20.75
CA LYS A 95 -11.25 -4.43 21.83
C LYS A 95 -10.69 -3.05 21.50
N LEU A 96 -10.35 -2.80 20.23
CA LEU A 96 -9.81 -1.52 19.76
C LEU A 96 -10.85 -0.77 18.94
N THR A 97 -11.11 0.47 19.32
CA THR A 97 -12.06 1.32 18.62
C THR A 97 -11.36 2.29 17.66
N PHE A 98 -12.06 2.69 16.61
CA PHE A 98 -11.56 3.72 15.70
C PHE A 98 -11.39 5.07 16.41
N ALA A 99 -12.24 5.36 17.41
CA ALA A 99 -12.13 6.54 18.25
C ALA A 99 -10.79 6.59 19.01
N GLU A 100 -10.33 5.48 19.59
CA GLU A 100 -9.05 5.40 20.29
C GLU A 100 -7.86 5.67 19.37
N VAL A 101 -7.88 5.11 18.16
CA VAL A 101 -6.83 5.34 17.14
C VAL A 101 -6.78 6.81 16.74
N MET A 102 -7.93 7.39 16.39
CA MET A 102 -8.00 8.80 15.94
C MET A 102 -7.68 9.78 17.08
N ASP A 103 -8.13 9.50 18.31
CA ASP A 103 -7.77 10.29 19.49
C ASP A 103 -6.27 10.23 19.77
N GLN A 104 -5.64 9.06 19.62
CA GLN A 104 -4.21 8.89 19.83
C GLN A 104 -3.39 9.72 18.84
N LEU A 105 -3.73 9.66 17.54
CA LEU A 105 -3.06 10.45 16.52
C LEU A 105 -3.26 11.95 16.75
N ALA A 106 -4.51 12.39 17.00
CA ALA A 106 -4.85 13.77 17.31
C ALA A 106 -4.03 14.31 18.50
N LYS A 107 -3.98 13.56 19.62
CA LYS A 107 -3.19 13.91 20.81
C LYS A 107 -1.71 14.06 20.50
N GLN A 108 -1.13 13.14 19.73
CA GLN A 108 0.28 13.20 19.33
C GLN A 108 0.57 14.38 18.37
N GLY A 109 -0.44 14.95 17.71
CA GLY A 109 -0.35 16.20 16.93
C GLY A 109 -0.15 17.45 17.78
N GLY A 110 -0.50 17.41 19.07
CA GLY A 110 -0.20 18.47 20.04
C GLY A 110 -1.06 19.73 19.96
N ASP A 111 -2.00 19.85 19.02
CA ASP A 111 -2.99 20.93 18.98
C ASP A 111 -4.29 20.51 19.69
N PRO A 112 -4.66 21.14 20.82
CA PRO A 112 -5.91 20.85 21.51
C PRO A 112 -7.18 21.07 20.65
N LYS A 113 -7.09 21.86 19.58
CA LYS A 113 -8.21 22.11 18.66
C LYS A 113 -8.38 21.02 17.60
N THR A 114 -7.32 20.28 17.30
CA THR A 114 -7.35 19.17 16.35
C THR A 114 -7.74 17.88 17.08
N GLY A 115 -9.03 17.71 17.36
CA GLY A 115 -9.58 16.47 17.93
C GLY A 115 -9.81 15.37 16.87
N LYS A 116 -10.17 14.16 17.31
CA LYS A 116 -10.46 13.01 16.41
C LYS A 116 -11.46 13.33 15.29
N LEU A 117 -12.53 14.10 15.61
CA LEU A 117 -13.54 14.50 14.65
C LEU A 117 -12.99 15.48 13.61
N ALA A 118 -12.26 16.50 14.05
CA ALA A 118 -11.64 17.47 13.14
C ALA A 118 -10.64 16.79 12.20
N LEU A 119 -9.82 15.85 12.71
CA LEU A 119 -8.87 15.09 11.89
C LEU A 119 -9.59 14.19 10.86
N PHE A 120 -10.65 13.49 11.28
CA PHE A 120 -11.47 12.66 10.40
C PHE A 120 -12.14 13.48 9.29
N GLN A 121 -12.76 14.60 9.65
CA GLN A 121 -13.43 15.46 8.69
C GLN A 121 -12.43 16.10 7.72
N GLN A 122 -11.28 16.55 8.21
CA GLN A 122 -10.20 17.09 7.38
C GLN A 122 -9.69 16.05 6.38
N TRP A 123 -9.55 14.80 6.81
CA TRP A 123 -9.12 13.73 5.93
C TRP A 123 -10.13 13.53 4.78
N TRP A 124 -11.40 13.33 5.08
CA TRP A 124 -12.39 13.03 4.04
C TRP A 124 -12.71 14.23 3.15
N ASP A 125 -12.53 15.45 3.63
CA ASP A 125 -12.67 16.67 2.82
C ASP A 125 -11.59 16.77 1.73
N SER A 126 -10.48 16.02 1.83
CA SER A 126 -9.49 15.88 0.75
C SER A 126 -10.04 15.20 -0.51
N GLN A 127 -11.22 14.59 -0.41
CA GLN A 127 -11.94 13.96 -1.52
C GLN A 127 -12.90 14.92 -2.25
N ALA A 128 -13.13 16.12 -1.69
CA ALA A 128 -14.00 17.15 -2.24
C ALA A 128 -13.21 18.14 -3.11
N VAL A 129 -13.88 18.77 -4.08
CA VAL A 129 -13.32 19.90 -4.83
C VAL A 129 -13.23 21.14 -3.94
N ALA A 130 -12.25 22.00 -4.19
CA ALA A 130 -12.17 23.30 -3.51
C ALA A 130 -13.27 24.27 -3.99
N PRO A 131 -13.80 25.15 -3.11
CA PRO A 131 -13.54 25.22 -1.68
C PRO A 131 -14.23 24.07 -0.92
N GLY A 132 -13.46 23.33 -0.10
CA GLY A 132 -14.02 22.30 0.78
C GLY A 132 -14.47 22.85 2.13
N LYS A 133 -14.76 21.96 3.08
CA LYS A 133 -15.26 22.30 4.43
C LYS A 133 -14.17 22.64 5.44
N THR A 134 -12.99 22.09 5.24
CA THR A 134 -11.88 22.17 6.17
C THR A 134 -10.69 22.85 5.53
N THR A 135 -9.73 23.27 6.35
CA THR A 135 -8.45 23.77 5.85
C THR A 135 -7.54 22.59 5.52
N GLY A 136 -7.17 22.41 4.27
CA GLY A 136 -6.25 21.34 3.89
C GLY A 136 -6.20 21.09 2.38
N PRO A 137 -5.56 19.98 1.98
CA PRO A 137 -5.64 19.49 0.62
C PRO A 137 -7.10 19.21 0.25
N HIS A 138 -7.46 19.57 -0.97
CA HIS A 138 -8.71 19.19 -1.62
C HIS A 138 -8.37 18.36 -2.86
N CYS A 139 -9.36 17.70 -3.44
CA CYS A 139 -9.11 16.94 -4.65
C CYS A 139 -8.90 17.89 -5.84
N GLU A 140 -7.95 17.51 -6.68
CA GLU A 140 -7.62 18.16 -7.95
C GLU A 140 -7.95 17.20 -9.10
N THR A 141 -7.71 17.60 -10.36
CA THR A 141 -7.93 16.73 -11.53
C THR A 141 -6.72 15.88 -11.90
N SER A 142 -5.53 16.24 -11.40
CA SER A 142 -4.29 15.48 -11.61
C SER A 142 -3.33 15.68 -10.46
N LEU A 143 -2.58 14.64 -10.09
CA LEU A 143 -1.46 14.75 -9.15
C LEU A 143 -0.29 13.94 -9.70
N ASN A 144 0.93 14.43 -9.52
CA ASN A 144 2.15 13.77 -10.00
C ASN A 144 2.12 13.51 -11.52
N GLY A 145 1.46 14.39 -12.28
CA GLY A 145 1.31 14.28 -13.73
C GLY A 145 0.24 13.29 -14.22
N PHE A 146 -0.46 12.60 -13.33
CA PHE A 146 -1.48 11.61 -13.69
C PHE A 146 -2.89 12.04 -13.30
N PRO A 147 -3.91 11.77 -14.15
CA PRO A 147 -5.30 12.04 -13.82
C PRO A 147 -5.81 11.10 -12.73
N PHE A 148 -6.79 11.54 -11.95
CA PHE A 148 -7.50 10.70 -10.98
C PHE A 148 -8.95 11.16 -10.79
N ILE A 149 -9.80 10.31 -10.22
CA ILE A 149 -11.23 10.65 -10.03
C ILE A 149 -11.41 11.73 -8.95
N CYS A 150 -12.04 12.84 -9.29
CA CYS A 150 -12.39 13.90 -8.35
C CYS A 150 -13.68 14.61 -8.82
N PRO A 151 -14.64 14.92 -7.93
CA PRO A 151 -14.71 14.51 -6.53
C PRO A 151 -15.08 13.03 -6.36
N ARG A 152 -14.94 12.53 -5.13
CA ARG A 152 -15.36 11.19 -4.71
C ARG A 152 -16.54 11.27 -3.75
N LEU A 153 -17.41 10.25 -3.73
CA LEU A 153 -18.56 10.19 -2.82
C LEU A 153 -18.14 10.08 -1.35
N GLU A 154 -16.96 9.53 -1.11
CA GLU A 154 -16.31 9.46 0.21
C GLU A 154 -16.09 10.85 0.83
N ALA A 155 -16.10 11.93 0.03
CA ALA A 155 -16.09 13.31 0.55
C ALA A 155 -17.24 13.60 1.52
N ASN A 156 -18.36 12.87 1.40
CA ASN A 156 -19.50 13.03 2.31
C ASN A 156 -19.20 12.60 3.74
N GLU A 157 -18.16 11.79 3.98
CA GLU A 157 -17.71 11.45 5.32
C GLU A 157 -17.14 12.67 6.06
N ALA A 158 -16.76 13.75 5.36
CA ALA A 158 -16.44 15.02 6.01
C ALA A 158 -17.65 15.66 6.74
N ASN A 159 -18.86 15.16 6.48
CA ASN A 159 -20.12 15.63 7.07
C ASN A 159 -20.63 14.73 8.20
N SER A 160 -20.00 13.57 8.41
CA SER A 160 -20.41 12.63 9.44
C SER A 160 -19.60 12.82 10.72
N ASP A 161 -20.16 12.29 11.81
CA ASP A 161 -19.43 12.03 13.05
C ASP A 161 -19.52 10.53 13.35
N PRO A 162 -18.51 9.74 12.98
CA PRO A 162 -18.50 8.29 13.19
C PRO A 162 -18.32 7.91 14.67
N PHE A 163 -18.13 8.89 15.57
CA PHE A 163 -17.81 8.65 16.98
C PHE A 163 -19.01 8.81 17.91
N THR A 164 -20.06 9.52 17.47
CA THR A 164 -21.31 9.67 18.24
C THR A 164 -22.10 8.36 18.31
N ASP A 165 -22.18 7.62 17.20
CA ASP A 165 -22.71 6.25 17.16
C ASP A 165 -21.71 5.30 16.48
N PRO A 166 -20.72 4.79 17.23
CA PRO A 166 -19.67 3.95 16.66
C PRO A 166 -20.16 2.58 16.16
N ASN A 167 -21.38 2.18 16.52
CA ASN A 167 -21.99 0.92 16.06
C ASN A 167 -22.95 1.13 14.87
N GLY A 168 -23.44 2.35 14.68
CA GLY A 168 -24.26 2.74 13.53
C GLY A 168 -23.52 2.65 12.20
N GLU A 169 -24.25 2.79 11.09
CA GLU A 169 -23.72 2.56 9.73
C GLU A 169 -22.52 3.44 9.35
N GLN A 170 -22.44 4.65 9.91
CA GLN A 170 -21.36 5.61 9.67
C GLN A 170 -20.13 5.35 10.55
N GLY A 171 -20.26 4.52 11.59
CA GLY A 171 -19.14 4.11 12.44
C GLY A 171 -18.17 3.18 11.70
N TYR A 172 -16.97 3.01 12.27
CA TYR A 172 -15.92 2.14 11.74
C TYR A 172 -15.51 1.11 12.80
N SER A 173 -15.56 -0.18 12.44
CA SER A 173 -15.13 -1.29 13.31
C SER A 173 -13.81 -1.87 12.82
N ALA A 174 -12.91 -2.23 13.73
CA ALA A 174 -11.74 -3.03 13.37
C ALA A 174 -12.20 -4.38 12.80
N ILE A 175 -11.46 -4.92 11.84
CA ILE A 175 -11.75 -6.21 11.22
C ILE A 175 -10.51 -7.11 11.13
N ALA A 176 -9.29 -6.55 11.14
CA ALA A 176 -8.05 -7.33 11.27
C ALA A 176 -6.93 -6.59 11.99
N TYR A 177 -6.04 -7.40 12.56
CA TYR A 177 -4.64 -7.06 12.76
C TYR A 177 -3.75 -7.93 11.87
N SER A 178 -2.65 -7.37 11.37
CA SER A 178 -1.65 -8.18 10.68
C SER A 178 -0.21 -7.75 10.96
N ASN A 179 0.64 -8.77 11.09
CA ASN A 179 2.08 -8.68 11.14
C ASN A 179 2.67 -9.01 9.75
N ARG A 180 3.58 -8.18 9.28
CA ARG A 180 4.25 -8.30 7.99
C ARG A 180 5.77 -8.21 8.14
N PRO A 181 6.40 -9.20 8.80
CA PRO A 181 7.85 -9.25 8.91
C PRO A 181 8.51 -9.50 7.55
N ASP A 182 7.74 -10.00 6.57
CA ASP A 182 8.13 -10.11 5.17
C ASP A 182 8.35 -8.77 4.47
N LEU A 183 8.04 -7.65 5.12
CA LEU A 183 8.34 -6.32 4.56
C LEU A 183 9.62 -5.71 5.12
N ALA A 184 10.24 -6.34 6.12
CA ALA A 184 11.55 -5.91 6.60
C ALA A 184 12.62 -6.20 5.54
N ASP A 185 13.57 -5.29 5.35
CA ASP A 185 14.69 -5.48 4.44
C ASP A 185 15.90 -6.04 5.19
N PRO A 186 16.28 -7.31 4.96
CA PRO A 186 17.43 -7.89 5.66
C PRO A 186 18.75 -7.20 5.30
N ALA A 187 18.85 -6.57 4.12
CA ALA A 187 20.05 -5.85 3.70
C ALA A 187 20.13 -4.45 4.33
N ASN A 188 19.00 -3.89 4.76
CA ASN A 188 18.90 -2.60 5.42
C ASN A 188 17.87 -2.65 6.56
N PRO A 189 18.23 -3.22 7.72
CA PRO A 189 17.30 -3.56 8.80
C PRO A 189 16.96 -2.35 9.68
N VAL A 190 16.51 -1.25 9.05
CA VAL A 190 16.10 -0.02 9.73
C VAL A 190 14.72 -0.14 10.39
N ASP A 191 13.93 -1.13 9.96
CA ASP A 191 12.62 -1.45 10.52
C ASP A 191 12.41 -2.97 10.57
N CYS A 192 11.35 -3.36 11.28
CA CYS A 192 10.96 -4.75 11.51
C CYS A 192 9.76 -5.16 10.66
N GLY A 193 9.58 -4.51 9.52
CA GLY A 193 8.43 -4.70 8.64
C GLY A 193 7.24 -3.84 9.05
N GLU A 194 6.05 -4.32 8.72
CA GLU A 194 4.80 -3.59 8.95
C GLU A 194 3.92 -4.27 10.00
N ALA A 195 3.31 -3.47 10.87
CA ALA A 195 2.18 -3.87 11.70
C ALA A 195 0.96 -3.04 11.28
N ARG A 196 -0.16 -3.72 11.00
CA ARG A 196 -1.36 -3.05 10.49
C ARG A 196 -2.61 -3.38 11.26
N VAL A 197 -3.54 -2.42 11.28
CA VAL A 197 -4.93 -2.60 11.68
C VAL A 197 -5.84 -2.12 10.54
N VAL A 198 -6.89 -2.89 10.27
CA VAL A 198 -7.90 -2.59 9.25
C VAL A 198 -9.21 -2.25 9.94
N PHE A 199 -9.81 -1.12 9.56
CA PHE A 199 -11.16 -0.70 9.93
C PHE A 199 -12.07 -0.74 8.71
N ALA A 200 -13.31 -1.18 8.90
CA ALA A 200 -14.35 -1.11 7.88
C ALA A 200 -15.51 -0.26 8.38
N ARG A 201 -16.07 0.54 7.47
CA ARG A 201 -17.32 1.26 7.68
C ARG A 201 -18.43 0.25 7.94
N ASN A 202 -19.21 0.47 8.99
CA ASN A 202 -20.19 -0.50 9.48
C ASN A 202 -21.29 -0.83 8.48
N SER A 203 -21.67 0.09 7.59
CA SER A 203 -22.57 -0.19 6.47
C SER A 203 -22.08 -1.35 5.58
N GLY A 204 -20.76 -1.51 5.42
CA GLY A 204 -20.17 -2.57 4.62
C GLY A 204 -20.42 -3.98 5.16
N LYS A 205 -20.82 -4.11 6.43
CA LYS A 205 -21.19 -5.41 7.04
C LYS A 205 -22.35 -6.09 6.31
N ASN A 206 -23.26 -5.29 5.76
CA ASN A 206 -24.50 -5.75 5.11
C ASN A 206 -24.73 -5.14 3.71
N SER A 207 -23.91 -4.17 3.29
CA SER A 207 -24.04 -3.49 1.99
C SER A 207 -22.80 -3.72 1.13
N ALA A 208 -23.00 -4.26 -0.07
CA ALA A 208 -21.95 -4.41 -1.07
C ALA A 208 -21.54 -3.07 -1.71
N THR A 209 -22.42 -2.08 -1.75
CA THR A 209 -22.18 -0.83 -2.49
C THR A 209 -21.91 0.37 -1.60
N ASN A 210 -22.04 0.26 -0.28
CA ASN A 210 -21.75 1.36 0.64
C ASN A 210 -20.66 0.94 1.61
N ARG A 211 -19.44 0.74 1.10
CA ARG A 211 -18.30 0.24 1.86
C ARG A 211 -17.16 1.23 1.81
N ASN A 212 -16.38 1.26 2.87
CA ASN A 212 -15.14 2.00 2.93
C ASN A 212 -14.24 1.31 3.94
N LEU A 213 -12.99 1.04 3.58
CA LEU A 213 -12.01 0.50 4.51
C LEU A 213 -10.92 1.53 4.76
N ILE A 214 -10.49 1.64 6.00
CA ILE A 214 -9.36 2.45 6.44
C ILE A 214 -8.30 1.49 6.99
N ILE A 215 -7.07 1.61 6.51
CA ILE A 215 -5.99 0.71 6.87
C ILE A 215 -4.83 1.56 7.38
N PHE A 216 -4.42 1.32 8.62
CA PHE A 216 -3.21 1.90 9.19
C PHE A 216 -2.08 0.89 9.10
N GLU A 217 -1.04 1.20 8.33
CA GLU A 217 0.08 0.30 8.01
C GLU A 217 1.38 0.92 8.51
N ALA A 218 1.70 0.66 9.78
CA ALA A 218 2.86 1.26 10.42
C ALA A 218 4.12 0.50 10.04
N ARG A 219 5.16 1.21 9.59
CA ARG A 219 6.54 0.68 9.59
C ARG A 219 7.09 0.78 11.01
N LEU A 220 7.38 -0.36 11.63
CA LEU A 220 7.87 -0.39 13.00
C LEU A 220 9.40 -0.27 13.00
N PRO A 221 9.99 0.81 13.55
CA PRO A 221 11.44 0.97 13.60
C PRO A 221 12.11 -0.23 14.28
N ASN A 222 13.30 -0.58 13.82
CA ASN A 222 14.11 -1.59 14.48
C ASN A 222 14.61 -1.02 15.82
N PRO A 223 14.23 -1.59 16.97
CA PRO A 223 14.62 -1.03 18.27
C PRO A 223 16.13 -1.20 18.54
N LYS A 224 16.82 -2.10 17.82
CA LYS A 224 18.25 -2.40 17.98
C LYS A 224 18.90 -2.58 16.59
N PRO A 225 19.01 -1.51 15.77
CA PRO A 225 19.47 -1.62 14.38
C PRO A 225 20.92 -2.13 14.25
N ASN A 226 21.73 -1.93 15.28
CA ASN A 226 23.11 -2.45 15.37
C ASN A 226 23.19 -3.99 15.45
N LEU A 227 22.07 -4.68 15.73
CA LEU A 227 21.97 -6.14 15.72
C LEU A 227 21.41 -6.68 14.40
N GLY A 228 21.22 -5.82 13.40
CA GLY A 228 20.55 -6.21 12.16
C GLY A 228 19.13 -6.71 12.43
N MET A 229 18.70 -7.76 11.74
CA MET A 229 17.36 -8.34 11.89
C MET A 229 17.10 -8.94 13.28
N ASP A 230 18.14 -9.33 14.03
CA ASP A 230 17.98 -9.83 15.40
C ASP A 230 17.43 -8.73 16.35
N GLY A 231 17.60 -7.46 15.98
CA GLY A 231 16.99 -6.35 16.70
C GLY A 231 15.46 -6.39 16.70
N CYS A 232 14.86 -7.09 15.73
CA CYS A 232 13.41 -7.27 15.62
C CYS A 232 12.83 -8.40 16.48
N PHE A 233 13.68 -9.14 17.20
CA PHE A 233 13.28 -10.31 17.96
C PHE A 233 12.12 -10.02 18.93
N ASP A 234 12.20 -8.95 19.73
CA ASP A 234 11.18 -8.64 20.74
C ASP A 234 9.79 -8.37 20.10
N ILE A 235 9.74 -7.77 18.90
CA ILE A 235 8.49 -7.54 18.15
C ILE A 235 7.93 -8.87 17.64
N GLN A 236 8.77 -9.69 17.01
CA GLN A 236 8.30 -10.97 16.46
C GLN A 236 7.93 -11.96 17.58
N GLN A 237 8.61 -11.90 18.72
CA GLN A 237 8.29 -12.73 19.86
C GLN A 237 6.91 -12.38 20.42
N PHE A 238 6.58 -11.09 20.54
CA PHE A 238 5.23 -10.65 20.92
C PHE A 238 4.16 -11.29 20.03
N TRP A 239 4.34 -11.22 18.70
CA TRP A 239 3.39 -11.80 17.75
C TRP A 239 3.32 -13.32 17.89
N LEU A 240 4.44 -14.03 18.09
CA LEU A 240 4.46 -15.48 18.26
C LEU A 240 3.65 -15.91 19.49
N GLU A 241 3.83 -15.21 20.61
CA GLU A 241 3.20 -15.53 21.89
C GLU A 241 1.66 -15.44 21.83
N LEU A 242 1.11 -14.66 20.90
CA LEU A 242 -0.34 -14.57 20.66
C LEU A 242 -0.98 -15.93 20.33
N SER A 243 -0.22 -16.87 19.74
CA SER A 243 -0.70 -18.22 19.45
C SER A 243 -1.07 -19.02 20.71
N ASN A 244 -0.47 -18.68 21.86
CA ASN A 244 -0.51 -19.49 23.08
C ASN A 244 -1.40 -18.92 24.19
N VAL A 245 -2.00 -17.75 23.97
CA VAL A 245 -2.93 -17.13 24.91
C VAL A 245 -4.37 -17.35 24.46
N ASN A 246 -5.31 -17.22 25.38
CA ASN A 246 -6.74 -17.28 25.05
C ASN A 246 -7.18 -16.02 24.25
N GLN A 247 -8.37 -16.08 23.65
CA GLN A 247 -8.89 -15.01 22.78
C GLN A 247 -8.97 -13.64 23.47
N ASP A 248 -9.43 -13.58 24.73
CA ASP A 248 -9.58 -12.32 25.45
C ASP A 248 -8.23 -11.65 25.72
N GLU A 249 -7.29 -12.44 26.24
CA GLU A 249 -5.92 -12.00 26.48
C GLU A 249 -5.23 -11.56 25.18
N ARG A 250 -5.42 -12.29 24.08
CA ARG A 250 -4.89 -11.90 22.77
C ARG A 250 -5.40 -10.52 22.34
N GLY A 251 -6.70 -10.28 22.49
CA GLY A 251 -7.30 -8.99 22.17
C GLY A 251 -6.78 -7.85 23.03
N ASN A 252 -6.60 -8.09 24.34
CA ASN A 252 -6.03 -7.08 25.24
C ASN A 252 -4.55 -6.79 24.89
N ARG A 253 -3.74 -7.82 24.62
CA ARG A 253 -2.34 -7.68 24.20
C ARG A 253 -2.19 -6.94 22.87
N LEU A 254 -3.03 -7.24 21.87
CA LEU A 254 -3.02 -6.54 20.58
C LEU A 254 -3.42 -5.07 20.74
N LYS A 255 -4.49 -4.77 21.49
CA LYS A 255 -4.88 -3.40 21.80
C LYS A 255 -3.73 -2.63 22.46
N ASP A 256 -3.11 -3.22 23.47
CA ASP A 256 -2.01 -2.61 24.22
C ASP A 256 -0.78 -2.36 23.33
N PHE A 257 -0.39 -3.34 22.50
CA PHE A 257 0.69 -3.16 21.54
C PHE A 257 0.42 -2.01 20.56
N PHE A 258 -0.82 -1.87 20.08
CA PHE A 258 -1.18 -0.82 19.13
C PHE A 258 -1.24 0.58 19.75
N LEU A 259 -1.73 0.72 20.99
CA LEU A 259 -1.92 2.02 21.64
C LEU A 259 -0.77 2.42 22.56
N ASN A 260 -0.09 1.47 23.20
CA ASN A 260 0.95 1.70 24.20
C ASN A 260 2.33 1.15 23.81
N GLY A 261 2.40 0.19 22.89
CA GLY A 261 3.66 -0.43 22.46
C GLY A 261 4.24 -1.39 23.51
N ILE A 262 5.54 -1.66 23.45
CA ILE A 262 6.27 -2.45 24.45
C ILE A 262 7.38 -1.56 25.01
N THR A 263 6.96 -0.59 25.83
CA THR A 263 7.84 0.49 26.33
C THR A 263 9.05 -0.03 27.10
N SER A 264 8.91 -1.14 27.83
CA SER A 264 10.00 -1.83 28.54
C SER A 264 11.09 -2.37 27.61
N LYS A 265 10.82 -2.46 26.30
CA LYS A 265 11.74 -2.89 25.24
C LYS A 265 12.12 -1.75 24.30
N GLY A 266 11.70 -0.52 24.58
CA GLY A 266 11.93 0.64 23.70
C GLY A 266 11.09 0.61 22.42
N ILE A 267 10.00 -0.16 22.38
CA ILE A 267 9.12 -0.26 21.21
C ILE A 267 7.94 0.69 21.43
N ALA A 268 7.82 1.70 20.56
CA ALA A 268 6.71 2.65 20.56
C ALA A 268 5.37 1.98 20.17
N PRO A 269 4.22 2.61 20.47
CA PRO A 269 2.93 2.16 19.97
C PRO A 269 2.91 1.99 18.46
N VAL A 270 2.20 0.99 17.94
CA VAL A 270 2.01 0.87 16.48
C VAL A 270 1.34 2.14 15.93
N ILE A 271 0.30 2.64 16.61
CA ILE A 271 -0.36 3.90 16.29
C ILE A 271 0.50 5.07 16.77
N HIS A 272 1.50 5.44 16.00
CA HIS A 272 2.34 6.60 16.26
C HIS A 272 2.47 7.46 15.01
N VAL A 273 2.37 8.79 15.12
CA VAL A 273 2.34 9.66 13.92
C VAL A 273 3.59 9.47 13.05
N ASP A 274 4.74 9.25 13.68
CA ASP A 274 6.01 9.07 12.96
C ASP A 274 6.07 7.74 12.18
N HIS A 275 5.18 6.78 12.47
CA HIS A 275 5.07 5.54 11.69
C HIS A 275 4.25 5.71 10.41
N TYR A 276 3.61 6.86 10.20
CA TYR A 276 2.80 7.19 9.02
C TYR A 276 3.25 8.49 8.33
N ALA A 277 4.39 9.06 8.74
CA ALA A 277 4.97 10.24 8.13
C ALA A 277 5.60 9.95 6.77
N ALA A 278 5.97 11.00 6.03
CA ALA A 278 6.71 10.87 4.77
C ALA A 278 7.96 9.98 4.94
N GLY A 279 8.19 9.08 3.99
CA GLY A 279 9.29 8.10 4.03
C GLY A 279 9.09 6.91 4.98
N THR A 280 7.97 6.84 5.73
CA THR A 280 7.67 5.74 6.65
C THR A 280 6.44 4.94 6.16
N GLY A 281 5.71 4.29 7.09
CA GLY A 281 4.46 3.59 6.79
C GLY A 281 3.35 4.51 6.29
N GLN A 282 2.16 3.98 6.13
CA GLN A 282 1.13 4.58 5.30
C GLN A 282 -0.26 4.35 5.86
N ILE A 283 -1.19 5.18 5.40
CA ILE A 283 -2.61 4.99 5.65
C ILE A 283 -3.25 4.79 4.28
N ARG A 284 -4.01 3.71 4.09
CA ARG A 284 -4.69 3.42 2.82
C ARG A 284 -6.19 3.31 3.00
N THR A 285 -6.93 3.70 1.97
CA THR A 285 -8.39 3.52 1.94
C THR A 285 -8.81 2.70 0.74
N ASN A 286 -9.72 1.75 0.93
CA ASN A 286 -10.43 1.11 -0.16
C ASN A 286 -11.85 1.69 -0.23
N GLN A 287 -12.11 2.44 -1.30
CA GLN A 287 -13.23 3.35 -1.41
C GLN A 287 -14.28 2.77 -2.37
N PHE A 288 -15.46 2.40 -1.85
CA PHE A 288 -16.54 1.79 -2.63
C PHE A 288 -17.88 2.52 -2.47
N MET A 289 -17.92 3.72 -1.88
CA MET A 289 -19.19 4.33 -1.46
C MET A 289 -20.06 4.69 -2.67
N ASN A 290 -21.19 4.01 -2.78
CA ASN A 290 -22.27 4.26 -3.71
C ASN A 290 -23.63 3.83 -3.08
N PRO A 291 -24.15 4.60 -2.11
CA PRO A 291 -25.34 4.22 -1.34
C PRO A 291 -26.64 4.16 -2.17
N ASN A 292 -26.69 4.83 -3.32
CA ASN A 292 -27.89 4.91 -4.16
C ASN A 292 -27.96 3.83 -5.24
N GLY A 293 -27.01 2.88 -5.25
CA GLY A 293 -26.90 1.86 -6.30
C GLY A 293 -26.28 2.38 -7.61
N GLY A 294 -25.96 1.46 -8.52
CA GLY A 294 -25.23 1.73 -9.77
C GLY A 294 -23.82 1.10 -9.78
N PRO A 295 -23.07 1.23 -10.89
CA PRO A 295 -21.70 0.73 -10.95
C PRO A 295 -20.86 1.49 -9.91
N PHE A 296 -20.39 0.79 -8.89
CA PHE A 296 -19.40 1.37 -7.98
C PHE A 296 -18.06 1.43 -8.69
N ILE A 297 -17.30 2.50 -8.44
CA ILE A 297 -15.91 2.60 -8.89
C ILE A 297 -15.06 2.44 -7.65
N TRP A 298 -14.45 1.27 -7.49
CA TRP A 298 -13.43 1.13 -6.45
C TRP A 298 -12.22 1.97 -6.81
N THR A 299 -11.73 2.67 -5.79
CA THR A 299 -10.39 3.25 -5.82
C THR A 299 -9.66 2.90 -4.53
N LEU A 300 -8.35 2.70 -4.64
CA LEU A 300 -7.46 2.72 -3.49
C LEU A 300 -6.66 4.02 -3.49
N ARG A 301 -6.59 4.65 -2.32
CA ARG A 301 -5.83 5.88 -2.09
C ARG A 301 -4.89 5.72 -0.91
N GLU A 302 -3.78 6.44 -0.96
CA GLU A 302 -2.76 6.47 0.07
C GLU A 302 -2.67 7.85 0.71
N PHE A 303 -2.38 7.88 2.00
CA PHE A 303 -2.21 9.06 2.81
C PHE A 303 -1.01 8.91 3.74
N LYS A 304 -0.45 10.06 4.11
CA LYS A 304 0.55 10.21 5.18
C LYS A 304 0.03 11.17 6.24
N LEU A 305 0.67 11.13 7.40
CA LEU A 305 0.47 12.12 8.44
C LEU A 305 1.54 13.21 8.33
N GLN A 306 1.09 14.47 8.31
CA GLN A 306 1.95 15.64 8.34
C GLN A 306 1.75 16.38 9.66
N ARG A 307 2.82 16.53 10.43
CA ARG A 307 2.81 17.40 11.61
C ARG A 307 2.75 18.85 11.17
N LEU A 308 1.79 19.59 11.71
CA LEU A 308 1.77 21.04 11.71
C LEU A 308 2.27 21.45 13.11
N GLN A 309 3.02 22.53 13.28
CA GLN A 309 3.42 22.95 14.63
C GLN A 309 2.64 24.21 15.02
N PRO A 310 1.58 24.10 15.85
CA PRO A 310 0.93 22.87 16.37
C PRO A 310 -0.06 22.23 15.36
N GLY A 311 -0.39 20.94 15.54
CA GLY A 311 -1.43 20.24 14.77
C GLY A 311 -0.99 19.00 14.00
N LEU A 312 -1.97 18.33 13.40
CA LEU A 312 -1.77 17.15 12.56
C LEU A 312 -2.72 17.21 11.38
N ARG A 313 -2.25 16.74 10.23
CA ARG A 313 -3.04 16.67 9.01
C ARG A 313 -2.86 15.31 8.35
N VAL A 314 -3.93 14.76 7.83
CA VAL A 314 -3.88 13.66 6.87
C VAL A 314 -3.70 14.25 5.47
N VAL A 315 -2.58 13.93 4.83
CA VAL A 315 -2.24 14.42 3.49
C VAL A 315 -2.30 13.27 2.50
N PRO A 316 -3.01 13.41 1.37
CA PRO A 316 -3.05 12.36 0.41
C PRO A 316 -1.76 12.36 -0.44
N VAL A 317 -1.30 11.18 -0.85
CA VAL A 317 -0.06 10.98 -1.61
C VAL A 317 -0.28 9.96 -2.73
N THR A 318 0.70 9.80 -3.61
CA THR A 318 0.65 8.75 -4.64
C THR A 318 0.60 7.36 -4.02
N VAL A 319 -0.15 6.45 -4.65
CA VAL A 319 -0.25 5.04 -4.23
C VAL A 319 1.03 4.31 -4.61
N LYS A 320 1.81 3.86 -3.62
CA LYS A 320 3.10 3.24 -3.94
C LYS A 320 2.93 1.89 -4.65
N THR A 321 3.92 1.56 -5.47
CA THR A 321 3.96 0.28 -6.21
C THR A 321 2.76 0.10 -7.15
N ASN A 322 2.25 1.20 -7.68
CA ASN A 322 1.12 1.19 -8.58
C ASN A 322 1.47 2.03 -9.82
N PRO A 323 2.41 1.59 -10.67
CA PRO A 323 2.84 2.37 -11.82
C PRO A 323 1.66 2.68 -12.74
N ASP A 324 1.59 3.91 -13.24
CA ASP A 324 0.54 4.32 -14.17
C ASP A 324 0.61 3.50 -15.48
N THR A 325 -0.56 3.15 -16.00
CA THR A 325 -0.69 2.28 -17.17
C THR A 325 -0.16 2.91 -18.46
N SER A 326 -0.04 4.24 -18.53
CA SER A 326 0.56 4.95 -19.67
C SER A 326 2.05 4.59 -19.88
N LEU A 327 2.75 4.15 -18.83
CA LEU A 327 4.13 3.66 -18.90
C LEU A 327 4.26 2.37 -19.72
N PHE A 328 3.18 1.57 -19.80
CA PHE A 328 3.16 0.28 -20.50
C PHE A 328 2.63 0.36 -21.93
N SER A 329 1.77 1.35 -22.20
CA SER A 329 1.27 1.66 -23.56
C SER A 329 2.29 2.40 -24.41
N GLY A 330 3.26 3.10 -23.78
CA GLY A 330 4.22 3.97 -24.46
C GLY A 330 3.73 5.41 -24.64
N ASN A 331 2.63 5.78 -23.98
CA ASN A 331 2.02 7.11 -24.05
C ASN A 331 2.58 8.11 -23.02
N ALA A 332 3.39 7.65 -22.06
CA ALA A 332 4.05 8.51 -21.08
C ALA A 332 5.18 9.38 -21.71
N PRO A 333 5.57 10.50 -21.09
CA PRO A 333 6.76 11.26 -21.50
C PRO A 333 8.02 10.39 -21.62
N ILE A 334 8.87 10.68 -22.60
CA ILE A 334 10.02 9.82 -22.95
C ILE A 334 11.05 9.68 -21.83
N ASP A 335 11.28 10.75 -21.07
CA ASP A 335 12.14 10.80 -19.90
C ASP A 335 11.59 9.94 -18.75
N LEU A 336 10.27 10.00 -18.55
CA LEU A 336 9.59 9.16 -17.56
C LEU A 336 9.62 7.69 -17.95
N GLN A 337 9.41 7.36 -19.23
CA GLN A 337 9.56 5.99 -19.75
C GLN A 337 10.98 5.47 -19.57
N ALA A 338 12.00 6.27 -19.87
CA ALA A 338 13.40 5.88 -19.72
C ALA A 338 13.75 5.61 -18.25
N ALA A 339 13.30 6.46 -17.33
CA ALA A 339 13.48 6.26 -15.89
C ALA A 339 12.76 4.99 -15.40
N PHE A 340 11.55 4.74 -15.89
CA PHE A 340 10.78 3.54 -15.55
C PHE A 340 11.49 2.26 -16.04
N LEU A 341 12.04 2.27 -17.25
CA LEU A 341 12.81 1.14 -17.79
C LEU A 341 14.05 0.84 -16.97
N ALA A 342 14.77 1.85 -16.48
CA ALA A 342 15.92 1.64 -15.61
C ALA A 342 15.51 0.89 -14.34
N ARG A 343 14.42 1.32 -13.69
CA ARG A 343 13.87 0.63 -12.51
C ARG A 343 13.38 -0.78 -12.82
N LEU A 344 12.67 -0.96 -13.94
CA LEU A 344 12.19 -2.27 -14.37
C LEU A 344 13.35 -3.23 -14.63
N SER A 345 14.47 -2.74 -15.15
CA SER A 345 15.68 -3.54 -15.36
C SER A 345 16.26 -4.08 -14.06
N ASP A 346 16.30 -3.26 -13.01
CA ASP A 346 16.77 -3.70 -11.68
C ASP A 346 15.84 -4.76 -11.06
N GLN A 347 14.56 -4.76 -11.43
CA GLN A 347 13.55 -5.68 -10.91
C GLN A 347 13.28 -6.88 -11.81
N PHE A 348 13.91 -6.97 -12.98
CA PHE A 348 13.58 -8.00 -13.96
C PHE A 348 13.81 -9.42 -13.40
N ASP A 349 14.88 -9.61 -12.65
CA ASP A 349 15.15 -10.86 -11.96
C ASP A 349 14.07 -11.19 -10.92
N ASN A 350 13.67 -10.22 -10.11
CA ASN A 350 12.58 -10.41 -9.14
C ASN A 350 11.25 -10.75 -9.82
N LEU A 351 10.94 -10.16 -10.97
CA LEU A 351 9.72 -10.42 -11.73
C LEU A 351 9.71 -11.83 -12.36
N ARG A 352 10.85 -12.31 -12.87
CA ARG A 352 10.91 -13.67 -13.44
C ARG A 352 10.98 -14.76 -12.37
N GLY A 353 11.37 -14.43 -11.13
CA GLY A 353 11.65 -15.42 -10.09
C GLY A 353 12.77 -16.38 -10.51
N ASN A 354 12.81 -17.58 -9.96
CA ASN A 354 13.77 -18.61 -10.39
C ASN A 354 13.34 -19.40 -11.64
N GLY A 355 12.11 -19.19 -12.15
CA GLY A 355 11.57 -19.87 -13.34
C GLY A 355 10.99 -21.28 -13.11
N THR A 356 11.00 -21.78 -11.87
CA THR A 356 10.43 -23.08 -11.45
C THR A 356 9.44 -22.93 -10.30
N GLU A 357 8.96 -21.71 -10.08
CA GLU A 357 8.18 -21.34 -8.91
C GLU A 357 6.82 -22.03 -8.90
N SER A 358 6.33 -22.37 -7.72
CA SER A 358 4.99 -22.94 -7.51
C SER A 358 4.01 -21.97 -6.85
N SER A 359 4.41 -20.71 -6.61
CA SER A 359 3.62 -19.76 -5.84
C SER A 359 3.72 -18.32 -6.38
N ALA A 360 2.60 -17.61 -6.27
CA ALA A 360 2.43 -16.18 -6.51
C ALA A 360 3.38 -15.30 -5.66
N ALA A 361 3.88 -15.81 -4.54
CA ALA A 361 4.79 -15.09 -3.64
C ALA A 361 6.25 -15.03 -4.13
N ALA A 362 6.58 -15.78 -5.19
CA ALA A 362 7.96 -16.00 -5.60
C ALA A 362 8.53 -14.91 -6.53
N PHE A 363 7.68 -14.00 -7.00
CA PHE A 363 8.08 -12.88 -7.84
C PHE A 363 7.47 -11.59 -7.29
N GLY A 364 7.97 -10.46 -7.80
CA GLY A 364 7.31 -9.18 -7.61
C GLY A 364 8.16 -8.01 -8.03
N LEU A 365 7.67 -6.82 -7.71
CA LEU A 365 8.10 -5.59 -8.34
C LEU A 365 8.31 -4.50 -7.31
N ARG A 366 9.55 -4.03 -7.14
CA ARG A 366 9.87 -2.88 -6.27
C ARG A 366 10.18 -1.66 -7.12
N LEU A 367 9.23 -0.74 -7.25
CA LEU A 367 9.45 0.50 -8.02
C LEU A 367 9.88 1.69 -7.18
N SER A 368 9.70 1.62 -5.86
CA SER A 368 9.99 2.72 -4.97
C SER A 368 11.14 2.36 -4.03
N GLU A 369 12.26 3.07 -4.21
CA GLU A 369 12.91 3.68 -3.06
C GLU A 369 12.00 4.85 -2.64
N SER A 370 11.79 5.08 -1.34
CA SER A 370 10.80 5.99 -0.74
C SER A 370 10.71 7.43 -1.29
N SER A 371 11.55 7.84 -2.23
CA SER A 371 11.57 9.17 -2.85
C SER A 371 11.23 9.20 -4.35
N ASP A 372 11.12 8.05 -5.03
CA ASP A 372 10.90 8.02 -6.49
C ASP A 372 9.44 7.72 -6.85
N ASP A 373 8.57 8.68 -6.51
CA ASP A 373 7.12 8.56 -6.68
C ASP A 373 6.64 8.82 -8.12
N ARG A 374 7.53 9.25 -9.02
CA ARG A 374 7.18 9.77 -10.36
C ARG A 374 6.40 8.81 -11.26
N PHE A 375 6.40 7.52 -10.96
CA PHE A 375 5.68 6.50 -11.72
C PHE A 375 4.26 6.25 -11.22
N ASN A 376 3.96 6.64 -10.00
CA ASN A 376 2.75 6.26 -9.31
C ASN A 376 1.68 7.37 -9.42
N PRO A 377 0.46 7.05 -9.86
CA PRO A 377 -0.67 7.95 -9.79
C PRO A 377 -1.20 8.04 -8.36
N PHE A 378 -2.17 8.92 -8.17
CA PHE A 378 -2.79 9.19 -6.88
C PHE A 378 -3.79 8.13 -6.41
N GLU A 379 -4.27 7.31 -7.33
CA GLU A 379 -5.20 6.24 -7.04
C GLU A 379 -4.86 5.00 -7.86
N SER A 380 -5.19 3.84 -7.31
CA SER A 380 -5.44 2.65 -8.13
C SER A 380 -6.94 2.57 -8.40
N ASN A 381 -7.32 2.33 -9.64
CA ASN A 381 -8.71 2.45 -10.10
C ASN A 381 -9.11 1.20 -10.87
N GLU A 382 -10.26 0.58 -10.54
CA GLU A 382 -10.78 -0.54 -11.34
C GLU A 382 -11.91 -0.14 -12.30
N GLY A 383 -12.57 0.99 -12.05
CA GLY A 383 -13.75 1.44 -12.81
C GLY A 383 -13.41 1.91 -14.21
N GLN A 384 -12.13 2.12 -14.52
CA GLN A 384 -11.62 2.38 -15.86
C GLN A 384 -10.51 1.37 -16.18
N GLU A 385 -10.85 0.33 -16.95
CA GLU A 385 -9.95 -0.80 -17.27
C GLU A 385 -8.57 -0.32 -17.77
N LEU A 386 -8.52 0.72 -18.60
CA LEU A 386 -7.26 1.26 -19.11
C LEU A 386 -6.42 2.00 -18.05
N LEU A 387 -7.01 2.49 -16.96
CA LEU A 387 -6.28 3.11 -15.84
C LEU A 387 -5.83 2.08 -14.79
N GLY A 388 -6.50 0.93 -14.72
CA GLY A 388 -6.26 -0.08 -13.69
C GLY A 388 -5.53 -1.34 -14.16
N SER A 389 -5.71 -1.73 -15.43
CA SER A 389 -5.14 -2.96 -15.97
C SER A 389 -3.89 -2.67 -16.80
N VAL A 390 -2.75 -3.04 -16.23
CA VAL A 390 -1.46 -3.03 -16.91
C VAL A 390 -1.50 -3.90 -18.17
N THR A 391 -2.09 -5.09 -18.11
CA THR A 391 -2.14 -6.00 -19.27
C THR A 391 -3.00 -5.45 -20.39
N LYS A 392 -4.08 -4.73 -20.07
CA LYS A 392 -4.93 -4.08 -21.06
C LYS A 392 -4.25 -2.91 -21.76
N ALA A 393 -3.53 -2.08 -21.01
CA ALA A 393 -2.82 -0.93 -21.55
C ALA A 393 -1.53 -1.32 -22.28
N PHE A 394 -0.97 -2.49 -21.98
CA PHE A 394 0.31 -2.92 -22.51
C PHE A 394 0.33 -3.05 -24.04
N SER A 395 1.40 -2.52 -24.65
CA SER A 395 1.71 -2.74 -26.06
C SER A 395 3.05 -3.45 -26.22
N THR A 396 3.12 -4.47 -27.08
CA THR A 396 4.38 -5.15 -27.40
C THR A 396 5.37 -4.25 -28.15
N SER A 397 4.88 -3.21 -28.83
CA SER A 397 5.72 -2.21 -29.51
C SER A 397 6.17 -1.07 -28.60
N SER A 398 5.72 -1.02 -27.34
CA SER A 398 6.20 -0.03 -26.38
C SER A 398 7.67 -0.28 -26.00
N LEU A 399 8.30 0.72 -25.40
CA LEU A 399 9.66 0.58 -24.87
C LEU A 399 9.74 -0.55 -23.82
N VAL A 400 8.71 -0.68 -22.97
CA VAL A 400 8.59 -1.77 -21.98
C VAL A 400 8.47 -3.12 -22.67
N GLY A 401 7.61 -3.25 -23.69
CA GLY A 401 7.43 -4.50 -24.43
C GLY A 401 8.71 -4.95 -25.12
N THR A 402 9.40 -4.02 -25.78
CA THR A 402 10.69 -4.28 -26.44
C THR A 402 11.77 -4.67 -25.44
N PHE A 403 11.84 -3.98 -24.30
CA PHE A 403 12.80 -4.28 -23.23
C PHE A 403 12.60 -5.69 -22.65
N ILE A 404 11.37 -6.05 -22.27
CA ILE A 404 11.06 -7.38 -21.73
C ILE A 404 11.39 -8.46 -22.77
N GLY A 405 11.02 -8.23 -24.03
CA GLY A 405 11.34 -9.15 -25.14
C GLY A 405 12.85 -9.37 -25.30
N ALA A 406 13.64 -8.29 -25.26
CA ALA A 406 15.09 -8.38 -25.34
C ALA A 406 15.68 -9.18 -24.18
N LYS A 407 15.26 -8.92 -22.93
CA LYS A 407 15.72 -9.65 -21.74
C LYS A 407 15.37 -11.13 -21.78
N LEU A 408 14.16 -11.48 -22.22
CA LEU A 408 13.78 -12.89 -22.39
C LEU A 408 14.57 -13.57 -23.51
N ASN A 409 14.90 -12.86 -24.59
CA ASN A 409 15.74 -13.40 -25.66
C ASN A 409 17.19 -13.62 -25.22
N GLU A 410 17.73 -12.77 -24.35
CA GLU A 410 19.05 -12.99 -23.70
C GLU A 410 19.07 -14.31 -22.93
N LEU A 411 18.00 -14.60 -22.18
CA LEU A 411 17.86 -15.85 -21.42
C LEU A 411 17.67 -17.10 -22.28
N LYS A 412 17.34 -16.96 -23.57
CA LYS A 412 17.18 -18.06 -24.54
C LYS A 412 18.44 -18.37 -25.34
N ARG A 413 19.52 -17.59 -25.17
CA ARG A 413 20.78 -17.82 -25.89
C ARG A 413 21.45 -19.12 -25.42
N PRO A 414 22.20 -19.83 -26.29
CA PRO A 414 22.99 -20.98 -25.88
C PRO A 414 23.90 -20.65 -24.68
N GLY A 415 23.85 -21.48 -23.64
CA GLY A 415 24.63 -21.31 -22.40
C GLY A 415 23.98 -20.39 -21.34
N ALA A 416 22.83 -19.77 -21.63
CA ALA A 416 22.05 -19.05 -20.62
C ALA A 416 21.20 -20.01 -19.76
N PRO A 417 20.68 -19.56 -18.60
CA PRO A 417 19.84 -20.40 -17.71
C PRO A 417 18.55 -20.94 -18.36
N GLY A 418 18.16 -20.44 -19.54
CA GLY A 418 16.88 -20.74 -20.17
C GLY A 418 15.73 -19.96 -19.52
N THR A 419 14.62 -19.84 -20.24
CA THR A 419 13.34 -19.39 -19.67
C THR A 419 12.18 -19.87 -20.51
N ALA A 420 11.13 -20.35 -19.84
CA ALA A 420 9.83 -20.64 -20.47
C ALA A 420 8.89 -19.43 -20.46
N LEU A 421 9.30 -18.31 -19.84
CA LEU A 421 8.48 -17.11 -19.73
C LEU A 421 8.39 -16.36 -21.06
N THR A 422 7.21 -15.81 -21.30
CA THR A 422 6.87 -14.94 -22.41
C THR A 422 6.75 -13.49 -21.95
N VAL A 423 6.69 -12.55 -22.90
CA VAL A 423 6.46 -11.13 -22.59
C VAL A 423 5.13 -10.95 -21.82
N PRO A 424 3.99 -11.53 -22.28
CA PRO A 424 2.75 -11.51 -21.50
C PRO A 424 2.88 -12.04 -20.07
N ASP A 425 3.66 -13.08 -19.82
CA ASP A 425 3.83 -13.62 -18.46
C ASP A 425 4.46 -12.59 -17.52
N ILE A 426 5.50 -11.88 -17.97
CA ILE A 426 6.15 -10.83 -17.17
C ILE A 426 5.20 -9.66 -16.94
N VAL A 427 4.43 -9.25 -17.95
CA VAL A 427 3.43 -8.18 -17.82
C VAL A 427 2.30 -8.57 -16.87
N GLN A 428 1.83 -9.82 -16.92
CA GLN A 428 0.84 -10.34 -15.99
C GLN A 428 1.37 -10.38 -14.56
N ARG A 429 2.64 -10.76 -14.37
CA ARG A 429 3.30 -10.69 -13.05
C ARG A 429 3.41 -9.25 -12.57
N ILE A 430 3.76 -8.29 -13.42
CA ILE A 430 3.73 -6.86 -13.06
C ILE A 430 2.33 -6.45 -12.61
N GLN A 431 1.28 -6.84 -13.35
CA GLN A 431 -0.10 -6.50 -13.00
C GLN A 431 -0.45 -6.98 -11.58
N THR A 432 -0.06 -8.21 -11.21
CA THR A 432 -0.36 -8.75 -9.87
C THR A 432 0.22 -7.92 -8.71
N GLN A 433 1.20 -7.06 -8.99
CA GLN A 433 1.85 -6.19 -8.01
C GLN A 433 1.21 -4.81 -7.91
N THR A 434 0.32 -4.46 -8.84
CA THR A 434 -0.51 -3.24 -8.76
C THR A 434 -1.70 -3.49 -7.85
N CYS A 435 -2.27 -2.45 -7.25
CA CYS A 435 -3.38 -2.66 -6.32
C CYS A 435 -4.61 -3.24 -7.03
N ALA A 436 -5.03 -2.66 -8.16
CA ALA A 436 -6.15 -3.19 -8.95
C ALA A 436 -5.88 -4.60 -9.48
N GLY A 437 -4.64 -4.88 -9.85
CA GLY A 437 -4.25 -6.20 -10.33
C GLY A 437 -4.24 -7.27 -9.24
N CYS A 438 -3.73 -6.99 -8.04
CA CYS A 438 -3.78 -7.91 -6.90
C CYS A 438 -5.23 -8.23 -6.50
N HIS A 439 -6.09 -7.21 -6.48
CA HIS A 439 -7.44 -7.28 -5.97
C HIS A 439 -8.48 -7.83 -6.96
N HIS A 440 -8.32 -7.57 -8.27
CA HIS A 440 -9.31 -7.93 -9.29
C HIS A 440 -8.68 -8.46 -10.58
N PHE A 441 -7.91 -7.65 -11.31
CA PHE A 441 -7.55 -7.98 -12.70
C PHE A 441 -6.65 -9.22 -12.85
N SER A 442 -6.02 -9.71 -11.79
CA SER A 442 -5.22 -10.93 -11.83
C SER A 442 -5.96 -12.17 -11.35
N ASN A 443 -7.18 -12.07 -10.82
CA ASN A 443 -7.93 -13.24 -10.34
C ASN A 443 -7.97 -14.36 -11.38
N GLY A 444 -7.40 -15.52 -11.03
CA GLY A 444 -7.37 -16.72 -11.86
C GLY A 444 -6.47 -16.64 -13.09
N GLN A 445 -5.70 -15.56 -13.27
CA GLN A 445 -4.85 -15.37 -14.44
C GLN A 445 -3.56 -16.21 -14.35
N PRO A 446 -3.09 -16.78 -15.47
CA PRO A 446 -1.86 -17.58 -15.48
C PRO A 446 -0.63 -16.72 -15.23
N LEU A 447 0.29 -17.21 -14.40
CA LEU A 447 1.52 -16.50 -14.03
C LEU A 447 2.74 -16.93 -14.87
N GLY A 448 2.57 -17.91 -15.75
CA GLY A 448 3.64 -18.44 -16.62
C GLY A 448 4.75 -19.18 -15.89
N GLY A 449 5.57 -19.92 -16.64
CA GLY A 449 6.78 -20.58 -16.11
C GLY A 449 6.53 -21.58 -14.97
N GLY A 450 5.39 -22.29 -15.00
CA GLY A 450 5.05 -23.30 -13.99
C GLY A 450 4.41 -22.75 -12.70
N ALA A 451 4.30 -21.43 -12.54
CA ALA A 451 3.77 -20.79 -11.33
C ALA A 451 2.25 -20.92 -11.11
N GLY A 452 1.55 -21.65 -11.97
CA GLY A 452 0.11 -21.80 -11.91
C GLY A 452 -0.63 -20.50 -12.18
N ASN A 453 -1.79 -20.35 -11.55
CA ASN A 453 -2.64 -19.16 -11.66
C ASN A 453 -2.55 -18.31 -10.40
N TRP A 454 -2.72 -17.01 -10.55
CA TRP A 454 -2.88 -16.10 -9.42
C TRP A 454 -4.14 -16.49 -8.62
N PRO A 455 -4.02 -16.67 -7.29
CA PRO A 455 -5.16 -17.02 -6.46
C PRO A 455 -6.23 -15.92 -6.50
N ASN A 456 -7.50 -16.30 -6.33
CA ASN A 456 -8.58 -15.32 -6.34
C ASN A 456 -8.60 -14.50 -5.03
N SER A 457 -9.01 -13.24 -5.13
CA SER A 457 -9.61 -12.49 -4.02
C SER A 457 -10.96 -13.12 -3.59
N LEU A 458 -11.58 -12.62 -2.52
CA LEU A 458 -12.89 -13.14 -2.08
C LEU A 458 -13.94 -12.89 -3.16
N GLY A 459 -14.68 -13.93 -3.59
CA GLY A 459 -15.66 -13.90 -4.68
C GLY A 459 -17.12 -14.12 -4.24
N PRO A 460 -18.09 -14.16 -5.19
CA PRO A 460 -19.53 -14.06 -4.91
C PRO A 460 -20.07 -15.03 -3.82
N PRO A 461 -21.07 -14.61 -3.00
CA PRO A 461 -21.82 -13.34 -3.08
C PRO A 461 -20.98 -12.10 -2.75
N ASN A 462 -19.76 -12.31 -2.28
CA ASN A 462 -18.75 -11.33 -1.93
C ASN A 462 -18.25 -10.66 -3.22
N LEU A 463 -18.15 -9.34 -3.21
CA LEU A 463 -17.60 -8.60 -4.35
C LEU A 463 -16.14 -9.05 -4.56
N ALA A 464 -15.87 -9.62 -5.74
CA ALA A 464 -14.62 -10.19 -6.25
C ALA A 464 -13.43 -9.22 -6.20
N PHE A 465 -13.04 -8.78 -4.99
CA PHE A 465 -12.20 -7.60 -4.87
C PHE A 465 -11.32 -7.58 -3.61
N VAL A 466 -11.83 -7.88 -2.41
CA VAL A 466 -11.05 -7.75 -1.17
C VAL A 466 -10.39 -9.06 -0.74
N HIS A 467 -9.22 -8.95 -0.09
CA HIS A 467 -8.53 -10.11 0.47
C HIS A 467 -8.97 -10.46 1.90
N GLN A 468 -9.73 -9.56 2.52
CA GLN A 468 -10.38 -9.73 3.80
C GLN A 468 -11.76 -9.09 3.70
N SER A 469 -12.81 -9.82 4.07
CA SER A 469 -14.17 -9.30 4.02
C SER A 469 -14.57 -8.64 5.33
N GLU A 470 -15.32 -7.55 5.25
CA GLU A 470 -16.04 -6.93 6.34
C GLU A 470 -17.47 -7.47 6.51
N MET A 471 -17.97 -8.27 5.57
CA MET A 471 -19.35 -8.73 5.55
C MET A 471 -19.60 -9.83 6.56
N ILE A 472 -20.75 -9.77 7.24
CA ILE A 472 -21.16 -10.78 8.23
C ILE A 472 -21.41 -12.14 7.57
N ALA A 473 -21.89 -12.13 6.32
CA ALA A 473 -22.17 -13.32 5.52
C ALA A 473 -20.89 -14.12 5.20
N ASP A 474 -19.72 -13.47 5.24
CA ASP A 474 -18.45 -14.05 4.79
C ASP A 474 -17.58 -14.52 5.97
N MET A 475 -18.11 -14.41 7.19
CA MET A 475 -17.35 -14.77 8.38
C MET A 475 -17.17 -16.28 8.49
N ASP A 476 -15.93 -16.70 8.72
CA ASP A 476 -15.57 -18.08 9.01
C ASP A 476 -15.91 -18.41 10.47
N SER A 477 -16.08 -19.70 10.77
CA SER A 477 -16.07 -20.18 12.16
C SER A 477 -14.70 -19.94 12.79
N SER A 478 -14.70 -19.51 14.05
CA SER A 478 -13.49 -19.45 14.88
C SER A 478 -13.40 -20.72 15.73
N PRO A 479 -12.28 -21.47 15.68
CA PRO A 479 -12.12 -22.69 16.47
C PRO A 479 -11.86 -22.39 17.96
N GLU A 480 -11.66 -21.13 18.35
CA GLU A 480 -11.30 -20.76 19.72
C GLU A 480 -12.48 -20.63 20.67
N VAL A 481 -13.67 -20.33 20.13
CA VAL A 481 -14.88 -20.12 20.91
C VAL A 481 -15.98 -20.93 20.25
N ASN A 482 -16.69 -21.74 21.02
CA ASN A 482 -17.82 -22.49 20.51
C ASN A 482 -18.86 -21.51 19.93
N GLY A 483 -19.08 -21.54 18.61
CA GLY A 483 -19.93 -20.59 17.89
C GLY A 483 -19.31 -19.22 17.62
N GLY A 484 -18.02 -19.02 17.90
CA GLY A 484 -17.29 -17.80 17.58
C GLY A 484 -17.09 -17.60 16.08
N LYS A 485 -16.94 -16.34 15.66
CA LYS A 485 -16.73 -15.96 14.26
C LYS A 485 -15.46 -15.15 14.07
N ARG A 486 -14.90 -15.23 12.86
CA ARG A 486 -13.77 -14.40 12.42
C ARG A 486 -14.01 -13.92 10.98
N PHE A 487 -13.56 -12.71 10.66
CA PHE A 487 -13.71 -12.16 9.31
C PHE A 487 -12.96 -13.04 8.30
N GLY A 488 -13.63 -13.34 7.18
CA GLY A 488 -13.12 -14.23 6.13
C GLY A 488 -11.95 -13.62 5.37
N ILE A 489 -11.06 -14.49 4.88
CA ILE A 489 -9.88 -14.10 4.08
C ILE A 489 -9.82 -14.88 2.78
N SER A 490 -9.27 -14.26 1.74
CA SER A 490 -9.13 -14.88 0.40
C SER A 490 -8.08 -16.00 0.36
N GLU A 491 -8.17 -16.88 -0.63
CA GLU A 491 -7.15 -17.91 -0.91
C GLU A 491 -5.76 -17.31 -1.15
N THR A 492 -5.71 -16.09 -1.70
CA THR A 492 -4.46 -15.32 -1.85
C THR A 492 -3.73 -15.11 -0.53
N LEU A 493 -4.44 -14.99 0.60
CA LEU A 493 -3.80 -14.91 1.92
C LEU A 493 -3.52 -16.29 2.52
N LYS A 494 -4.35 -17.30 2.26
CA LYS A 494 -4.28 -18.63 2.91
C LYS A 494 -3.05 -19.46 2.49
N SER A 495 -3.13 -20.77 2.70
CA SER A 495 -2.03 -21.75 2.76
C SER A 495 -1.15 -21.88 1.52
N ASN A 496 -1.55 -21.36 0.36
CA ASN A 496 -0.72 -21.34 -0.86
C ASN A 496 -0.28 -19.92 -1.28
N GLY A 497 -0.60 -18.91 -0.46
CA GLY A 497 -0.36 -17.50 -0.73
C GLY A 497 0.57 -16.84 0.29
N PHE A 498 0.16 -15.69 0.84
CA PHE A 498 1.07 -14.81 1.60
C PHE A 498 1.27 -15.18 3.08
N LEU A 499 0.33 -15.84 3.76
CA LEU A 499 0.50 -16.15 5.19
C LEU A 499 1.64 -17.16 5.47
N PRO A 500 1.81 -18.24 4.69
CA PRO A 500 2.97 -19.11 4.84
C PRO A 500 4.30 -18.36 4.70
N LEU A 501 4.38 -17.43 3.74
CA LEU A 501 5.59 -16.64 3.53
C LEU A 501 5.92 -15.77 4.75
N ARG A 502 4.91 -15.08 5.28
CA ARG A 502 5.05 -14.27 6.49
C ARG A 502 5.50 -15.10 7.69
N CYS A 503 4.98 -16.32 7.79
CA CYS A 503 5.38 -17.26 8.83
C CYS A 503 6.85 -17.67 8.71
N VAL A 504 7.32 -17.95 7.50
CA VAL A 504 8.73 -18.23 7.24
C VAL A 504 9.61 -17.02 7.59
N ALA A 505 9.21 -15.81 7.18
CA ALA A 505 9.93 -14.58 7.52
C ALA A 505 10.04 -14.37 9.04
N MET A 506 8.93 -14.55 9.76
CA MET A 506 8.87 -14.48 11.22
C MET A 506 9.76 -15.55 11.88
N SER A 507 9.70 -16.79 11.41
CA SER A 507 10.48 -17.91 11.94
C SER A 507 11.98 -17.68 11.82
N ARG A 508 12.42 -17.06 10.71
CA ARG A 508 13.82 -16.69 10.49
C ARG A 508 14.32 -15.64 11.47
N ILE A 509 13.54 -14.58 11.70
CA ILE A 509 13.89 -13.54 12.69
C ILE A 509 13.98 -14.12 14.10
N LEU A 510 13.11 -15.10 14.40
CA LEU A 510 13.07 -15.76 15.71
C LEU A 510 14.08 -16.90 15.86
N ASN A 511 14.76 -17.29 14.77
CA ASN A 511 15.59 -18.48 14.68
C ASN A 511 14.88 -19.75 15.22
N VAL A 512 13.64 -19.95 14.79
CA VAL A 512 12.84 -21.16 15.08
C VAL A 512 12.60 -21.97 13.81
N ASP A 513 12.22 -23.23 13.97
CA ASP A 513 11.96 -24.14 12.86
C ASP A 513 10.82 -23.64 11.97
N GLU A 514 11.06 -23.50 10.66
CA GLU A 514 10.04 -23.13 9.67
C GLU A 514 8.91 -24.18 9.59
N ALA A 515 9.19 -25.44 9.98
CA ALA A 515 8.16 -26.48 10.08
C ALA A 515 7.10 -26.20 11.16
N SER A 516 7.32 -25.22 12.05
CA SER A 516 6.35 -24.76 13.03
C SER A 516 5.20 -23.94 12.43
N CYS A 517 5.29 -23.59 11.14
CA CYS A 517 4.25 -22.88 10.39
C CYS A 517 3.01 -23.74 10.16
N GLY A 518 2.04 -23.65 11.06
CA GLY A 518 0.76 -24.35 10.96
C GLY A 518 -0.37 -23.45 10.47
N PHE A 519 -1.07 -23.86 9.41
CA PHE A 519 -2.43 -23.40 9.15
C PHE A 519 -3.38 -24.37 9.87
N LYS A 520 -3.79 -24.04 11.10
CA LYS A 520 -4.91 -24.76 11.73
C LYS A 520 -6.20 -24.12 11.19
N GLY A 521 -6.91 -24.90 10.38
CA GLY A 521 -8.15 -24.51 9.70
C GLY A 521 -9.15 -23.87 10.64
#